data_AF-A0AAE0Q004-F1
#
_entry.id   AF-A0AAE0Q004-F1
#
_cell.length_a   1.000
_cell.length_b   1.000
_cell.length_c   1.000
_cell.angle_alpha   90.00
_cell.angle_beta   90.00
_cell.angle_gamma   90.00
#
_symmetry.space_group_name_H-M   'P 1'
#
loop_
_entity.id
_entity.type
_entity.pdbx_description
1 polymer ?
#
loop_
_entity_poly.entity_id
_entity_poly.type
_entity_poly.pdbx_seq_one_letter_code
_entity_poly.pdbx_strand_id
1 'polypeptide(L)'
;MTSDWICTNYSFPLTDLSCTGHLPNMKPEDLSKEVMQIQQRELSLKQHNYTLTSKIRTLEKTLVQLQSEASELRAKAQEEQKKRENQDALVRRLQKRVLLLTKERDGMRAILESYDSELAASEYSPQLTRRVKEAEEMLQKIQSHNNEMEIHLSKAQEEAGTFKLQAQQAAVELEALKEQKSSVSETNLIATEEEIKFLRQKVEELESDRQKLEEQNSVLEMRLERHNLQGDYDPLKTKVVHFRLNPTSMAKQERVEEVEKLKVECERLRERLRKLEAGGAITSEDTTLIIPPSQEILDLRKQMESAKMKNQRLKEVFQKKIQEFRTACYVLTGYQIDITVENQYRLTSAYAEHMDDSLLFKASGAVGSGEMQLLETDFSRTLTELVDLHLFHQKSIPMFLSAVTIDLFSRQTVV
;
A
#
# COMPACT_ATOMS: atom_id res chain seq x y z
N MET A 1 -14.29 -2.06 25.43
CA MET A 1 -15.18 -0.89 25.18
C MET A 1 -15.34 -0.86 23.67
N THR A 2 -16.48 -1.17 23.06
CA THR A 2 -17.88 -0.89 23.40
C THR A 2 -18.77 -2.03 22.91
N SER A 3 -19.82 -2.28 23.68
CA SER A 3 -20.85 -3.28 23.43
C SER A 3 -22.06 -2.54 22.85
N ASP A 4 -22.33 -2.70 21.56
CA ASP A 4 -23.58 -2.18 20.97
C ASP A 4 -24.41 -3.35 20.42
N TRP A 5 -25.21 -3.91 21.33
CA TRP A 5 -26.36 -4.74 20.99
C TRP A 5 -27.43 -3.83 20.37
N ILE A 6 -27.46 -3.74 19.05
CA ILE A 6 -28.56 -3.09 18.34
C ILE A 6 -29.63 -4.17 18.07
N CYS A 7 -30.62 -4.22 18.94
CA CYS A 7 -31.92 -4.81 18.67
C CYS A 7 -32.62 -3.99 17.57
N THR A 8 -32.45 -4.36 16.31
CA THR A 8 -33.30 -3.84 15.23
C THR A 8 -34.64 -4.58 15.24
N ASN A 9 -35.67 -3.90 15.72
CA ASN A 9 -37.07 -4.23 15.49
C ASN A 9 -37.32 -4.44 13.98
N TYR A 10 -37.66 -5.66 13.59
CA TYR A 10 -38.18 -5.96 12.27
C TYR A 10 -39.61 -5.39 12.16
N SER A 11 -39.75 -4.18 11.63
CA SER A 11 -41.00 -3.74 11.00
C SER A 11 -41.09 -4.40 9.62
N PHE A 12 -41.98 -5.38 9.47
CA PHE A 12 -42.36 -5.91 8.16
C PHE A 12 -43.00 -4.81 7.31
N PRO A 13 -42.47 -4.45 6.12
CA PRO A 13 -43.21 -3.70 5.13
C PRO A 13 -44.11 -4.68 4.37
N LEU A 14 -45.42 -4.56 4.61
CA LEU A 14 -46.46 -5.11 3.73
C LEU A 14 -46.51 -4.26 2.46
N THR A 15 -45.88 -4.71 1.37
CA THR A 15 -46.28 -4.31 0.00
C THR A 15 -45.82 -5.32 -1.04
N ASP A 16 -46.83 -5.87 -1.72
CA ASP A 16 -46.89 -6.29 -3.13
C ASP A 16 -46.00 -7.45 -3.63
N LEU A 17 -46.49 -8.66 -3.37
CA LEU A 17 -46.25 -9.83 -4.20
C LEU A 17 -47.32 -9.90 -5.31
N SER A 18 -47.05 -9.26 -6.46
CA SER A 18 -47.72 -9.63 -7.71
C SER A 18 -47.01 -10.87 -8.29
N CYS A 19 -47.33 -12.04 -7.75
CA CYS A 19 -47.01 -13.33 -8.36
C CYS A 19 -48.30 -13.91 -8.95
N THR A 20 -48.43 -13.84 -10.27
CA THR A 20 -49.31 -14.71 -11.04
C THR A 20 -48.79 -16.14 -10.96
N GLY A 21 -49.24 -16.84 -9.93
CA GLY A 21 -49.13 -18.28 -9.77
C GLY A 21 -50.20 -18.64 -8.74
N HIS A 22 -51.11 -19.55 -9.09
CA HIS A 22 -52.18 -20.03 -8.23
C HIS A 22 -51.64 -20.28 -6.80
N LEU A 23 -52.00 -19.40 -5.86
CA LEU A 23 -51.93 -19.71 -4.44
C LEU A 23 -53.05 -20.73 -4.20
N PRO A 24 -52.75 -21.98 -3.84
CA PRO A 24 -53.80 -22.89 -3.38
C PRO A 24 -54.52 -22.22 -2.20
N ASN A 25 -55.83 -22.39 -2.08
CA ASN A 25 -56.63 -21.89 -0.96
C ASN A 25 -56.10 -22.48 0.37
N MET A 26 -55.04 -21.89 0.90
CA MET A 26 -54.37 -22.27 2.13
C MET A 26 -55.18 -21.70 3.29
N LYS A 27 -55.48 -22.54 4.29
CA LYS A 27 -56.17 -22.07 5.49
C LYS A 27 -55.18 -21.22 6.31
N PRO A 28 -55.65 -20.27 7.14
CA PRO A 28 -54.77 -19.46 8.00
C PRO A 28 -53.79 -20.28 8.86
N GLU A 29 -54.16 -21.51 9.21
CA GLU A 29 -53.30 -22.46 9.93
C GLU A 29 -52.10 -22.95 9.10
N ASP A 30 -52.24 -23.10 7.79
CA ASP A 30 -51.17 -23.56 6.90
C ASP A 30 -50.12 -22.47 6.68
N LEU A 31 -50.56 -21.21 6.55
CA LEU A 31 -49.66 -20.05 6.49
C LEU A 31 -48.88 -19.87 7.81
N SER A 32 -49.55 -20.07 8.95
CA SER A 32 -48.89 -20.03 10.27
C SER A 32 -47.80 -21.09 10.40
N LYS A 33 -48.06 -22.32 9.93
CA LYS A 33 -47.05 -23.40 9.89
C LYS A 33 -45.86 -23.05 9.00
N GLU A 34 -46.10 -22.47 7.83
CA GLU A 34 -45.04 -22.06 6.91
C GLU A 34 -44.17 -20.94 7.49
N VAL A 35 -44.81 -19.93 8.12
CA VAL A 35 -44.09 -18.87 8.85
C VAL A 35 -43.24 -19.44 9.98
N MET A 36 -43.76 -20.38 10.78
CA MET A 36 -42.97 -21.04 11.83
C MET A 36 -41.78 -21.81 11.25
N GLN A 37 -41.96 -22.52 10.13
CA GLN A 37 -40.86 -23.24 9.48
C GLN A 37 -39.77 -22.29 8.96
N ILE A 38 -40.17 -21.15 8.37
CA ILE A 38 -39.22 -20.12 7.90
C ILE A 38 -38.47 -19.53 9.09
N GLN A 39 -39.16 -19.17 10.18
CA GLN A 39 -38.54 -18.66 11.39
C GLN A 39 -37.56 -19.67 12.02
N GLN A 40 -37.91 -20.95 12.06
CA GLN A 40 -37.03 -22.01 12.56
C GLN A 40 -35.78 -22.18 11.69
N ARG A 41 -35.93 -22.11 10.36
CA ARG A 41 -34.78 -22.13 9.43
C ARG A 41 -33.90 -20.90 9.60
N GLU A 42 -34.49 -19.71 9.75
CA GLU A 42 -33.75 -18.47 9.98
C GLU A 42 -32.95 -18.50 11.28
N LEU A 43 -33.55 -19.00 12.37
CA LEU A 43 -32.87 -19.23 13.65
C LEU A 43 -31.68 -20.18 13.50
N SER A 44 -31.88 -21.30 12.82
CA SER A 44 -30.81 -22.28 12.56
C SER A 44 -29.65 -21.68 11.75
N LEU A 45 -29.96 -20.93 10.68
CA LEU A 45 -28.96 -20.23 9.87
C LEU A 45 -28.21 -19.17 10.67
N LYS A 46 -28.90 -18.41 11.54
CA LYS A 46 -28.26 -17.43 12.43
C LYS A 46 -27.32 -18.10 13.43
N GLN A 47 -27.74 -19.22 14.04
CA GLN A 47 -26.88 -20.01 14.91
C GLN A 47 -25.64 -20.52 14.16
N HIS A 48 -25.83 -21.04 12.94
CA HIS A 48 -24.71 -21.51 12.12
C HIS A 48 -23.74 -20.37 11.78
N ASN A 49 -24.25 -19.22 11.33
CA ASN A 49 -23.44 -18.03 11.07
C ASN A 49 -22.66 -17.55 12.29
N TYR A 50 -23.27 -17.56 13.48
CA TYR A 50 -22.58 -17.21 14.72
C TYR A 50 -21.43 -18.19 15.01
N THR A 51 -21.69 -19.50 14.89
CA THR A 51 -20.65 -20.52 15.11
C THR A 51 -19.51 -20.42 14.09
N LEU A 52 -19.81 -20.23 12.80
CA LEU A 52 -18.79 -20.01 11.77
C LEU A 52 -17.96 -18.75 12.04
N THR A 53 -18.62 -17.64 12.39
CA THR A 53 -17.93 -16.38 12.70
C THR A 53 -17.01 -16.54 13.91
N SER A 54 -17.44 -17.26 14.96
CA SER A 54 -16.58 -17.55 16.11
C SER A 54 -15.37 -18.42 15.74
N LYS A 55 -15.57 -19.42 14.87
CA LYS A 55 -14.49 -20.29 14.38
C LYS A 55 -13.47 -19.51 13.57
N ILE A 56 -13.92 -18.66 12.65
CA ILE A 56 -13.05 -17.77 11.86
C ILE A 56 -12.21 -16.91 12.79
N ARG A 57 -12.82 -16.23 13.77
CA ARG A 57 -12.08 -15.39 14.74
C ARG A 57 -11.06 -16.20 15.54
N THR A 58 -11.39 -17.42 15.96
CA THR A 58 -10.44 -18.28 16.67
C THR A 58 -9.28 -18.70 15.79
N LEU A 59 -9.55 -19.05 14.52
CA LEU A 59 -8.52 -19.44 13.55
C LEU A 59 -7.61 -18.27 13.18
N GLU A 60 -8.17 -17.08 12.96
CA GLU A 60 -7.41 -15.85 12.75
C GLU A 60 -6.47 -15.57 13.93
N LYS A 61 -6.96 -15.70 15.16
CA LYS A 61 -6.14 -15.54 16.37
C LYS A 61 -5.00 -16.57 16.42
N THR A 62 -5.27 -17.84 16.14
CA THR A 62 -4.22 -18.88 16.13
C THR A 62 -3.21 -18.66 15.00
N LEU A 63 -3.65 -18.18 13.84
CA LEU A 63 -2.75 -17.88 12.72
C LEU A 63 -1.77 -16.75 13.09
N VAL A 64 -2.26 -15.67 13.71
CA VAL A 64 -1.41 -14.57 14.17
C VAL A 64 -0.43 -15.04 15.25
N GLN A 65 -0.88 -15.89 16.19
CA GLN A 65 -0.01 -16.47 17.23
C GLN A 65 1.09 -17.33 16.61
N LEU A 66 0.74 -18.28 15.73
CA LEU A 66 1.72 -19.15 15.07
C LEU A 66 2.68 -18.34 14.17
N GLN A 67 2.21 -17.27 13.54
CA GLN A 67 3.08 -16.39 12.76
C GLN A 67 4.10 -15.65 13.64
N SER A 68 3.67 -15.19 14.84
CA SER A 68 4.58 -14.57 15.81
C SER A 68 5.61 -15.57 16.34
N GLU A 69 5.21 -16.77 16.73
CA GLU A 69 6.10 -17.84 17.19
C GLU A 69 7.10 -18.26 16.10
N ALA A 70 6.65 -18.39 14.85
CA ALA A 70 7.52 -18.70 13.73
C ALA A 70 8.55 -17.59 13.47
N SER A 71 8.20 -16.32 13.71
CA SER A 71 9.15 -15.20 13.59
C SER A 71 10.18 -15.21 14.72
N GLU A 72 9.78 -15.52 15.95
CA GLU A 72 10.68 -15.63 17.10
C GLU A 72 11.65 -16.81 16.97
N LEU A 73 11.17 -17.98 16.54
CA LEU A 73 12.01 -19.16 16.32
C LEU A 73 13.04 -18.91 15.20
N ARG A 74 12.66 -18.20 14.14
CA ARG A 74 13.61 -17.79 13.09
C ARG A 74 14.68 -16.84 13.62
N ALA A 75 14.32 -15.89 14.48
CA ALA A 75 15.29 -14.97 15.09
C ALA A 75 16.29 -15.73 15.98
N LYS A 76 15.81 -16.66 16.83
CA LYS A 76 16.66 -17.50 17.67
C LYS A 76 17.61 -18.38 16.84
N ALA A 77 17.11 -18.99 15.77
CA ALA A 77 17.94 -19.81 14.88
C ALA A 77 19.06 -18.99 14.21
N GLN A 78 18.77 -17.75 13.79
CA GLN A 78 19.78 -16.86 13.23
C GLN A 78 20.83 -16.43 14.26
N GLU A 79 20.44 -16.21 15.51
CA GLU A 79 21.37 -15.87 16.59
C GLU A 79 22.35 -17.02 16.88
N GLU A 80 21.83 -18.25 16.99
CA GLU A 80 22.66 -19.44 17.22
C GLU A 80 23.60 -19.73 16.04
N GLN A 81 23.14 -19.50 14.80
CA GLN A 81 23.98 -19.61 13.62
C GLN A 81 25.18 -18.65 13.69
N LYS A 82 24.96 -17.38 14.08
CA LYS A 82 26.04 -16.39 14.25
C LYS A 82 27.01 -16.78 15.36
N LYS A 83 26.50 -17.33 16.48
CA LYS A 83 27.36 -17.82 17.58
C LYS A 83 28.27 -18.96 17.11
N ARG A 84 27.73 -19.91 16.33
CA ARG A 84 28.49 -21.02 15.76
C ARG A 84 29.58 -20.55 14.81
N GLU A 85 29.28 -19.62 13.91
CA GLU A 85 30.26 -19.04 12.98
C GLU A 85 31.42 -18.34 13.71
N ASN A 86 31.11 -17.62 14.79
CA ASN A 86 32.13 -16.98 15.63
C ASN A 86 33.03 -17.99 16.35
N GLN A 87 32.45 -19.09 16.86
CA GLN A 87 33.20 -20.17 17.48
C GLN A 87 34.11 -20.88 16.47
N ASP A 88 33.59 -21.20 15.28
CA ASP A 88 34.38 -21.82 14.20
C ASP A 88 35.56 -20.93 13.77
N ALA A 89 35.35 -19.61 13.69
CA ALA A 89 36.42 -18.66 13.41
C ALA A 89 37.49 -18.62 14.52
N LEU A 90 37.09 -18.74 15.79
CA LEU A 90 38.02 -18.83 16.92
C LEU A 90 38.84 -20.13 16.87
N VAL A 91 38.19 -21.27 16.61
CA VAL A 91 38.87 -22.58 16.49
C VAL A 91 39.93 -22.53 15.40
N ARG A 92 39.62 -22.00 14.21
CA ARG A 92 40.59 -21.85 13.11
C ARG A 92 41.80 -20.99 13.50
N ARG A 93 41.58 -19.90 14.25
CA ARG A 93 42.69 -19.04 14.76
C ARG A 93 43.59 -19.79 15.74
N LEU A 94 42.99 -20.53 16.67
CA LEU A 94 43.74 -21.33 17.64
C LEU A 94 44.53 -22.44 16.95
N GLN A 95 43.94 -23.15 16.00
CA GLN A 95 44.64 -24.17 15.19
C GLN A 95 45.86 -23.59 14.47
N LYS A 96 45.74 -22.42 13.85
CA LYS A 96 46.86 -21.74 13.19
C LYS A 96 47.96 -21.37 14.20
N ARG A 97 47.59 -20.90 15.39
CA ARG A 97 48.55 -20.56 16.45
C ARG A 97 49.30 -21.79 16.97
N VAL A 98 48.59 -22.89 17.19
CA VAL A 98 49.21 -24.17 17.59
C VAL A 98 50.21 -24.63 16.53
N LEU A 99 49.85 -24.58 15.24
CA LEU A 99 50.76 -24.97 14.16
C LEU A 99 52.06 -24.16 14.14
N LEU A 100 51.97 -22.83 14.36
CA LEU A 100 53.16 -21.97 14.40
C LEU A 100 54.06 -22.30 15.59
N LEU A 101 53.47 -22.46 16.78
CA LEU A 101 54.21 -22.85 17.98
C LEU A 101 54.89 -24.22 17.82
N THR A 102 54.22 -25.18 17.18
CA THR A 102 54.81 -26.49 16.85
C THR A 102 56.04 -26.35 15.94
N LYS A 103 55.96 -25.50 14.91
CA LYS A 103 57.10 -25.24 14.01
C LYS A 103 58.26 -24.54 14.71
N GLU A 104 57.97 -23.58 15.58
CA GLU A 104 59.00 -22.89 16.38
C GLU A 104 59.72 -23.87 17.31
N ARG A 105 58.95 -24.72 18.02
CA ARG A 105 59.50 -25.78 18.86
C ARG A 105 60.41 -26.73 18.06
N ASP A 106 59.95 -27.20 16.91
CA ASP A 106 60.71 -28.15 16.08
C ASP A 106 61.97 -27.50 15.50
N GLY A 107 61.90 -26.23 15.12
CA GLY A 107 63.07 -25.45 14.70
C GLY A 107 64.11 -25.31 15.81
N MET A 108 63.69 -24.99 17.03
CA MET A 108 64.61 -24.92 18.18
C MET A 108 65.25 -26.29 18.48
N ARG A 109 64.48 -27.39 18.37
CA ARG A 109 65.01 -28.75 18.55
C ARG A 109 66.09 -29.08 17.51
N ALA A 110 65.85 -28.78 16.24
CA ALA A 110 66.81 -29.04 15.17
C ALA A 110 68.12 -28.24 15.35
N ILE A 111 68.03 -27.00 15.84
CA ILE A 111 69.22 -26.19 16.17
C ILE A 111 70.03 -26.87 17.27
N LEU A 112 69.40 -27.33 18.35
CA LEU A 112 70.10 -28.02 19.44
C LEU A 112 70.80 -29.31 18.95
N GLU A 113 70.13 -30.11 18.12
CA GLU A 113 70.73 -31.32 17.53
C GLU A 113 71.97 -31.01 16.65
N SER A 114 72.02 -29.85 15.99
CA SER A 114 73.19 -29.42 15.22
C SER A 114 74.39 -29.06 16.11
N TYR A 115 74.16 -28.43 17.27
CA TYR A 115 75.24 -28.14 18.21
C TYR A 115 75.77 -29.40 18.89
N ASP A 116 74.90 -30.36 19.22
CA ASP A 116 75.29 -31.63 19.83
C ASP A 116 76.13 -32.50 18.89
N SER A 117 75.87 -32.44 17.58
CA SER A 117 76.64 -33.17 16.58
C SER A 117 78.02 -32.55 16.30
N GLU A 118 78.19 -31.23 16.44
CA GLU A 118 79.48 -30.55 16.30
C GLU A 118 80.39 -30.71 17.54
N LEU A 119 79.82 -30.86 18.73
CA LEU A 119 80.56 -30.99 20.00
C LEU A 119 81.20 -32.38 20.23
N ALA A 120 80.85 -33.39 19.42
CA ALA A 120 81.38 -34.75 19.56
C ALA A 120 82.84 -34.92 19.04
N ALA A 121 83.43 -33.89 18.42
CA ALA A 121 84.79 -33.92 17.87
C ALA A 121 85.76 -32.98 18.61
N SER A 122 86.63 -33.57 19.45
CA SER A 122 87.92 -33.04 19.95
C SER A 122 88.02 -32.46 21.38
N GLU A 123 88.86 -33.16 22.16
CA GLU A 123 89.71 -32.87 23.34
C GLU A 123 89.17 -32.28 24.67
N TYR A 124 89.62 -32.94 25.75
CA TYR A 124 89.05 -32.96 27.11
C TYR A 124 89.96 -32.20 28.10
N SER A 125 89.44 -31.10 28.66
CA SER A 125 89.99 -30.34 29.80
C SER A 125 88.91 -30.24 30.91
N PRO A 126 89.19 -29.75 32.13
CA PRO A 126 88.20 -29.52 33.20
C PRO A 126 86.89 -28.80 32.79
N GLN A 127 86.88 -28.10 31.65
CA GLN A 127 85.66 -27.60 31.01
C GLN A 127 84.70 -28.72 30.62
N LEU A 128 85.20 -29.87 30.16
CA LEU A 128 84.35 -30.97 29.76
C LEU A 128 83.80 -31.76 30.96
N THR A 129 84.47 -31.77 32.12
CA THR A 129 83.84 -32.23 33.37
C THR A 129 82.67 -31.33 33.78
N ARG A 130 82.75 -30.01 33.55
CA ARG A 130 81.61 -29.10 33.74
C ARG A 130 80.52 -29.33 32.70
N ARG A 131 80.87 -29.48 31.42
CA ARG A 131 79.89 -29.79 30.36
C ARG A 131 79.24 -31.16 30.54
N VAL A 132 79.96 -32.15 31.07
CA VAL A 132 79.41 -33.45 31.42
C VAL A 132 78.44 -33.32 32.58
N LYS A 133 78.75 -32.53 33.63
CA LYS A 133 77.77 -32.25 34.69
C LYS A 133 76.54 -31.49 34.19
N GLU A 134 76.72 -30.46 33.36
CA GLU A 134 75.62 -29.72 32.76
C GLU A 134 74.78 -30.61 31.82
N ALA A 135 75.43 -31.51 31.08
CA ALA A 135 74.76 -32.51 30.25
C ALA A 135 74.04 -33.56 31.10
N GLU A 136 74.60 -34.03 32.21
CA GLU A 136 73.96 -34.94 33.16
C GLU A 136 72.72 -34.29 33.80
N GLU A 137 72.80 -33.02 34.20
CA GLU A 137 71.65 -32.26 34.71
C GLU A 137 70.58 -32.05 33.63
N MET A 138 70.98 -31.78 32.39
CA MET A 138 70.05 -31.67 31.26
C MET A 138 69.40 -33.02 30.93
N LEU A 139 70.18 -34.10 30.97
CA LEU A 139 69.71 -35.46 30.74
C LEU A 139 68.74 -35.88 31.85
N GLN A 140 68.97 -35.47 33.09
CA GLN A 140 68.05 -35.68 34.20
C GLN A 140 66.73 -34.90 34.01
N LYS A 141 66.79 -33.66 33.51
CA LYS A 141 65.58 -32.89 33.14
C LYS A 141 64.83 -33.49 31.95
N ILE A 142 65.55 -34.01 30.97
CA ILE A 142 64.95 -34.70 29.82
C ILE A 142 64.33 -36.02 30.28
N GLN A 143 64.95 -36.76 31.19
CA GLN A 143 64.39 -37.97 31.79
C GLN A 143 63.12 -37.67 32.58
N SER A 144 63.10 -36.60 33.40
CA SER A 144 61.88 -36.21 34.10
C SER A 144 60.77 -35.80 33.13
N HIS A 145 61.10 -35.07 32.06
CA HIS A 145 60.13 -34.67 31.05
C HIS A 145 59.63 -35.87 30.22
N ASN A 146 60.49 -36.82 29.87
CA ASN A 146 60.10 -38.06 29.20
C ASN A 146 59.16 -38.88 30.09
N ASN A 147 59.44 -39.00 31.40
CA ASN A 147 58.55 -39.65 32.34
C ASN A 147 57.17 -38.95 32.41
N GLU A 148 57.15 -37.61 32.44
CA GLU A 148 55.90 -36.84 32.37
C GLU A 148 55.14 -37.07 31.06
N MET A 149 55.85 -37.09 29.94
CA MET A 149 55.26 -37.36 28.62
C MET A 149 54.74 -38.79 28.50
N GLU A 150 55.43 -39.78 29.07
CA GLU A 150 54.96 -41.17 29.16
C GLU A 150 53.67 -41.26 29.99
N ILE A 151 53.58 -40.54 31.11
CA ILE A 151 52.35 -40.44 31.90
C ILE A 151 51.21 -39.82 31.08
N HIS A 152 51.49 -38.75 30.34
CA HIS A 152 50.49 -38.10 29.48
C HIS A 152 50.04 -38.99 28.32
N LEU A 153 50.95 -39.74 27.71
CA LEU A 153 50.64 -40.71 26.67
C LEU A 153 49.80 -41.87 27.21
N SER A 154 50.13 -42.39 28.39
CA SER A 154 49.33 -43.43 29.06
C SER A 154 47.90 -42.95 29.30
N LYS A 155 47.72 -41.73 29.81
CA LYS A 155 46.39 -41.14 30.02
C LYS A 155 45.61 -40.95 28.73
N ALA A 156 46.25 -40.41 27.70
CA ALA A 156 45.60 -40.22 26.39
C ALA A 156 45.20 -41.56 25.75
N GLN A 157 45.99 -42.62 25.98
CA GLN A 157 45.69 -43.96 25.48
C GLN A 157 44.53 -44.62 26.23
N GLU A 158 44.41 -44.39 27.53
CA GLU A 158 43.24 -44.79 28.32
C GLU A 158 41.97 -44.07 27.85
N GLU A 159 42.03 -42.74 27.63
CA GLU A 159 40.91 -41.94 27.10
C GLU A 159 40.51 -42.39 25.69
N ALA A 160 41.47 -42.66 24.80
CA ALA A 160 41.17 -43.20 23.48
C ALA A 160 40.50 -44.59 23.55
N GLY A 161 40.89 -45.41 24.53
CA GLY A 161 40.26 -46.71 24.82
C GLY A 161 38.81 -46.57 25.26
N THR A 162 38.50 -45.61 26.13
CA THR A 162 37.11 -45.36 26.58
C THR A 162 36.23 -44.82 25.47
N PHE A 163 36.72 -43.88 24.64
CA PHE A 163 35.97 -43.40 23.48
C PHE A 163 35.72 -44.50 22.44
N LYS A 164 36.67 -45.42 22.24
CA LYS A 164 36.48 -46.57 21.33
C LYS A 164 35.39 -47.51 21.82
N LEU A 165 35.33 -47.78 23.12
CA LEU A 165 34.26 -48.59 23.73
C LEU A 165 32.90 -47.91 23.58
N GLN A 166 32.80 -46.60 23.82
CA GLN A 166 31.57 -45.84 23.63
C GLN A 166 31.09 -45.86 22.17
N ALA A 167 32.00 -45.71 21.21
CA ALA A 167 31.66 -45.79 19.78
C ALA A 167 31.18 -47.19 19.38
N GLN A 168 31.78 -48.26 19.94
CA GLN A 168 31.32 -49.63 19.72
C GLN A 168 29.93 -49.89 20.33
N GLN A 169 29.67 -49.39 21.53
CA GLN A 169 28.34 -49.47 22.15
C GLN A 169 27.27 -48.76 21.32
N ALA A 170 27.54 -47.54 20.85
CA ALA A 170 26.63 -46.78 19.99
C ALA A 170 26.37 -47.47 18.63
N ALA A 171 27.38 -48.16 18.07
CA ALA A 171 27.23 -48.91 16.83
C ALA A 171 26.30 -50.14 17.01
N VAL A 172 26.44 -50.86 18.13
CA VAL A 172 25.57 -52.01 18.46
C VAL A 172 24.14 -51.56 18.71
N GLU A 173 23.92 -50.44 19.41
CA GLU A 173 22.58 -49.86 19.59
C GLU A 173 21.94 -49.47 18.24
N LEU A 174 22.73 -48.95 17.30
CA LEU A 174 22.27 -48.61 15.95
C LEU A 174 21.87 -49.84 15.12
N GLU A 175 22.59 -50.96 15.25
CA GLU A 175 22.20 -52.21 14.59
C GLU A 175 20.95 -52.82 15.22
N ALA A 176 20.84 -52.84 16.55
CA ALA A 176 19.64 -53.30 17.25
C ALA A 176 18.39 -52.51 16.86
N LEU A 177 18.49 -51.18 16.73
CA LEU A 177 17.39 -50.33 16.25
C LEU A 177 17.03 -50.58 14.78
N LYS A 178 18.00 -50.95 13.94
CA LYS A 178 17.74 -51.33 12.53
C LYS A 178 17.02 -52.67 12.42
N GLU A 179 17.38 -53.65 13.25
CA GLU A 179 16.71 -54.96 13.30
C GLU A 179 15.29 -54.88 13.91
N GLN A 180 15.09 -53.97 14.86
CA GLN A 180 13.75 -53.66 15.38
C GLN A 180 12.87 -52.95 14.33
N LYS A 181 13.48 -52.18 13.41
CA LYS A 181 12.78 -51.52 12.30
C LYS A 181 12.41 -52.47 11.15
N SER A 182 13.19 -53.52 10.89
CA SER A 182 12.88 -54.49 9.84
C SER A 182 11.74 -55.44 10.23
N SER A 183 11.65 -55.86 11.50
CA SER A 183 10.59 -56.74 11.99
C SER A 183 9.20 -56.09 12.12
N VAL A 184 9.13 -54.77 12.26
CA VAL A 184 7.86 -54.00 12.30
C VAL A 184 7.35 -53.62 10.90
N SER A 185 8.17 -53.79 9.85
CA SER A 185 7.86 -53.28 8.52
C SER A 185 6.89 -54.16 7.72
N GLU A 186 6.90 -55.48 7.85
CA GLU A 186 6.13 -56.37 6.96
C GLU A 186 4.61 -56.37 7.23
N THR A 187 4.16 -56.15 8.46
CA THR A 187 2.74 -56.06 8.80
C THR A 187 2.13 -54.67 8.61
N ASN A 188 2.95 -53.60 8.68
CA ASN A 188 2.49 -52.23 8.48
C ASN A 188 2.44 -51.83 6.99
N LEU A 189 3.27 -52.41 6.12
CA LEU A 189 3.32 -52.04 4.70
C LEU A 189 1.98 -52.25 3.98
N ILE A 190 1.28 -53.37 4.23
CA ILE A 190 0.01 -53.70 3.56
C ILE A 190 -1.13 -52.75 3.99
N ALA A 191 -1.24 -52.47 5.29
CA ALA A 191 -2.21 -51.51 5.81
C ALA A 191 -1.93 -50.08 5.30
N THR A 192 -0.65 -49.69 5.23
CA THR A 192 -0.27 -48.37 4.71
C THR A 192 -0.49 -48.22 3.21
N GLU A 193 -0.35 -49.28 2.40
CA GLU A 193 -0.62 -49.20 0.96
C GLU A 193 -2.10 -49.00 0.63
N GLU A 194 -3.00 -49.66 1.38
CA GLU A 194 -4.45 -49.48 1.24
C GLU A 194 -4.88 -48.08 1.69
N GLU A 195 -4.33 -47.59 2.81
CA GLU A 195 -4.53 -46.21 3.26
C GLU A 195 -4.00 -45.19 2.25
N ILE A 196 -2.83 -45.43 1.66
CA ILE A 196 -2.27 -44.56 0.61
C ILE A 196 -3.17 -44.55 -0.63
N LYS A 197 -3.71 -45.71 -1.05
CA LYS A 197 -4.66 -45.77 -2.18
C LYS A 197 -5.95 -45.02 -1.88
N PHE A 198 -6.50 -45.19 -0.67
CA PHE A 198 -7.70 -44.45 -0.24
C PHE A 198 -7.44 -42.94 -0.19
N LEU A 199 -6.30 -42.51 0.36
CA LEU A 199 -5.92 -41.09 0.40
C LEU A 199 -5.72 -40.53 -1.01
N ARG A 200 -5.14 -41.29 -1.94
CA ARG A 200 -5.01 -40.86 -3.35
C ARG A 200 -6.37 -40.69 -4.03
N GLN A 201 -7.28 -41.63 -3.85
CA GLN A 201 -8.66 -41.50 -4.34
C GLN A 201 -9.35 -40.29 -3.71
N LYS A 202 -9.14 -40.05 -2.42
CA LYS A 202 -9.73 -38.89 -1.74
C LYS A 202 -9.17 -37.57 -2.24
N VAL A 203 -7.88 -37.51 -2.55
CA VAL A 203 -7.26 -36.34 -3.19
C VAL A 203 -7.88 -36.10 -4.57
N GLU A 204 -8.05 -37.13 -5.39
CA GLU A 204 -8.65 -37.02 -6.72
C GLU A 204 -10.13 -36.55 -6.65
N GLU A 205 -10.92 -37.07 -5.71
CA GLU A 205 -12.28 -36.59 -5.45
C GLU A 205 -12.30 -35.10 -5.06
N LEU A 206 -11.43 -34.71 -4.12
CA LEU A 206 -11.34 -33.34 -3.65
C LEU A 206 -10.86 -32.39 -4.75
N GLU A 207 -9.97 -32.84 -5.64
CA GLU A 207 -9.52 -32.09 -6.81
C GLU A 207 -10.65 -31.89 -7.82
N SER A 208 -11.46 -32.93 -8.07
CA SER A 208 -12.65 -32.83 -8.93
C SER A 208 -13.69 -31.86 -8.36
N ASP A 209 -13.95 -31.93 -7.05
CA ASP A 209 -14.91 -31.04 -6.40
C ASP A 209 -14.40 -29.60 -6.34
N ARG A 210 -13.08 -29.40 -6.14
CA ARG A 210 -12.46 -28.07 -6.26
C ARG A 210 -12.67 -27.50 -7.66
N GLN A 211 -12.44 -28.29 -8.70
CA GLN A 211 -12.64 -27.84 -10.08
C GLN A 211 -14.10 -27.46 -10.35
N LYS A 212 -15.07 -28.26 -9.91
CA LYS A 212 -16.50 -27.94 -10.05
C LYS A 212 -16.88 -26.65 -9.31
N LEU A 213 -16.34 -26.45 -8.10
CA LEU A 213 -16.58 -25.23 -7.34
C LEU A 213 -15.94 -24.00 -8.00
N GLU A 214 -14.77 -24.16 -8.60
CA GLU A 214 -14.10 -23.09 -9.37
C GLU A 214 -14.91 -22.70 -10.61
N GLU A 215 -15.43 -23.67 -11.36
CA GLU A 215 -16.32 -23.42 -12.49
C GLU A 215 -17.62 -22.71 -12.06
N GLN A 216 -18.23 -23.16 -10.96
CA GLN A 216 -19.43 -22.52 -10.40
C GLN A 216 -19.14 -21.09 -9.94
N ASN A 217 -18.02 -20.85 -9.25
CA ASN A 217 -17.60 -19.51 -8.84
C ASN A 217 -17.38 -18.61 -10.05
N SER A 218 -16.69 -19.08 -11.09
CA SER A 218 -16.49 -18.31 -12.32
C SER A 218 -17.81 -17.89 -12.97
N VAL A 219 -18.79 -18.79 -13.03
CA VAL A 219 -20.12 -18.47 -13.57
C VAL A 219 -20.86 -17.45 -12.70
N LEU A 220 -20.76 -17.56 -11.37
CA LEU A 220 -21.38 -16.63 -10.44
C LEU A 220 -20.73 -15.24 -10.51
N GLU A 221 -19.41 -15.18 -10.63
CA GLU A 221 -18.64 -13.94 -10.83
C GLU A 221 -19.05 -13.24 -12.12
N MET A 222 -19.10 -13.95 -13.25
CA MET A 222 -19.57 -13.38 -14.52
C MET A 222 -21.01 -12.85 -14.43
N ARG A 223 -21.89 -13.55 -13.69
CA ARG A 223 -23.27 -13.07 -13.46
C ARG A 223 -23.29 -11.81 -12.61
N LEU A 224 -22.52 -11.78 -11.52
CA LEU A 224 -22.40 -10.60 -10.65
C LEU A 224 -21.85 -9.39 -11.41
N GLU A 225 -20.83 -9.57 -12.24
CA GLU A 225 -20.30 -8.51 -13.10
C GLU A 225 -21.37 -7.97 -14.06
N ARG A 226 -22.13 -8.86 -14.71
CA ARG A 226 -23.24 -8.46 -15.57
C ARG A 226 -24.29 -7.65 -14.82
N HIS A 227 -24.68 -8.08 -13.62
CA HIS A 227 -25.65 -7.38 -12.78
C HIS A 227 -25.10 -6.01 -12.31
N ASN A 228 -23.84 -5.94 -11.91
CA ASN A 228 -23.18 -4.68 -11.55
C ASN A 228 -23.15 -3.69 -12.74
N LEU A 229 -22.89 -4.17 -13.96
CA LEU A 229 -22.93 -3.34 -15.17
C LEU A 229 -24.34 -2.83 -15.50
N GLN A 230 -25.39 -3.56 -15.08
CA GLN A 230 -26.78 -3.16 -15.21
C GLN A 230 -27.24 -2.21 -14.09
N GLY A 231 -26.39 -1.99 -13.07
CA GLY A 231 -26.67 -1.10 -11.94
C GLY A 231 -27.40 -1.79 -10.78
N ASP A 232 -27.40 -3.12 -10.72
CA ASP A 232 -27.90 -3.85 -9.56
C ASP A 232 -26.99 -3.60 -8.35
N TYR A 233 -27.60 -3.58 -7.17
CA TYR A 233 -26.92 -3.30 -5.92
C TYR A 233 -27.47 -4.17 -4.80
N ASP A 234 -26.62 -4.48 -3.81
CA ASP A 234 -27.00 -5.20 -2.61
C ASP A 234 -27.78 -4.26 -1.66
N PRO A 235 -29.08 -4.51 -1.37
CA PRO A 235 -29.89 -3.65 -0.51
C PRO A 235 -29.42 -3.61 0.95
N LEU A 236 -28.63 -4.59 1.40
CA LEU A 236 -28.07 -4.61 2.76
C LEU A 236 -26.87 -3.68 2.92
N LYS A 237 -26.13 -3.43 1.83
CA LYS A 237 -24.90 -2.61 1.84
C LYS A 237 -25.10 -1.23 1.24
N THR A 238 -25.97 -1.13 0.23
CA THR A 238 -26.11 0.07 -0.59
C THR A 238 -27.55 0.52 -0.60
N LYS A 239 -27.79 1.75 -0.14
CA LYS A 239 -29.09 2.41 -0.22
C LYS A 239 -29.06 3.46 -1.31
N VAL A 240 -29.86 3.28 -2.35
CA VAL A 240 -30.01 4.28 -3.41
C VAL A 240 -30.94 5.39 -2.94
N VAL A 241 -30.47 6.63 -3.00
CA VAL A 241 -31.23 7.83 -2.65
C VAL A 241 -31.22 8.80 -3.83
N HIS A 242 -32.34 9.48 -4.04
CA HIS A 242 -32.45 10.55 -5.04
C HIS A 242 -33.32 11.67 -4.49
N PHE A 243 -33.18 12.87 -5.05
CA PHE A 243 -34.04 13.98 -4.68
C PHE A 243 -35.51 13.67 -5.02
N ARG A 244 -36.42 13.98 -4.09
CA ARG A 244 -37.88 13.85 -4.32
C ARG A 244 -38.30 14.72 -5.51
N LEU A 245 -37.82 15.96 -5.51
CA LEU A 245 -37.91 16.89 -6.65
C LEU A 245 -36.70 16.68 -7.55
N ASN A 246 -36.81 15.76 -8.50
CA ASN A 246 -35.81 15.55 -9.54
C ASN A 246 -36.38 15.93 -10.92
N PRO A 247 -35.53 16.22 -11.91
CA PRO A 247 -35.98 16.60 -13.24
C PRO A 247 -36.95 15.60 -13.90
N THR A 248 -36.79 14.29 -13.65
CA THR A 248 -37.70 13.26 -14.17
C THR A 248 -39.08 13.31 -13.51
N SER A 249 -39.15 13.52 -12.19
CA SER A 249 -40.41 13.73 -11.46
C SER A 249 -41.14 14.96 -11.97
N MET A 250 -40.42 16.07 -12.18
CA MET A 250 -40.98 17.31 -12.73
C MET A 250 -41.52 17.09 -14.14
N ALA A 251 -40.74 16.49 -15.04
CA ALA A 251 -41.19 16.19 -16.40
C ALA A 251 -42.40 15.23 -16.41
N LYS A 252 -42.45 14.26 -15.49
CA LYS A 252 -43.61 13.37 -15.34
C LYS A 252 -44.85 14.14 -14.89
N GLN A 253 -44.69 15.08 -13.95
CA GLN A 253 -45.79 15.93 -13.49
C GLN A 253 -46.27 16.88 -14.59
N GLU A 254 -45.37 17.57 -15.28
CA GLU A 254 -45.71 18.43 -16.43
C GLU A 254 -46.47 17.66 -17.51
N ARG A 255 -46.04 16.43 -17.82
CA ARG A 255 -46.76 15.56 -18.76
C ARG A 255 -48.17 15.23 -18.27
N VAL A 256 -48.36 14.97 -16.97
CA VAL A 256 -49.69 14.72 -16.41
C VAL A 256 -50.57 15.96 -16.53
N GLU A 257 -50.05 17.13 -16.19
CA GLU A 257 -50.76 18.41 -16.30
C GLU A 257 -51.10 18.74 -17.76
N GLU A 258 -50.22 18.46 -18.71
CA GLU A 258 -50.47 18.63 -20.14
C GLU A 258 -51.59 17.70 -20.62
N VAL A 259 -51.56 16.43 -20.23
CA VAL A 259 -52.63 15.47 -20.56
C VAL A 259 -53.96 15.91 -19.95
N GLU A 260 -53.97 16.45 -18.73
CA GLU A 260 -55.18 16.99 -18.11
C GLU A 260 -55.70 18.23 -18.86
N LYS A 261 -54.83 19.17 -19.22
CA LYS A 261 -55.20 20.34 -20.03
C LYS A 261 -55.80 19.91 -21.37
N LEU A 262 -55.16 18.96 -22.06
CA LEU A 262 -55.67 18.42 -23.32
C LEU A 262 -57.01 17.73 -23.16
N LYS A 263 -57.24 16.99 -22.05
CA LYS A 263 -58.54 16.37 -21.76
C LYS A 263 -59.63 17.42 -21.59
N VAL A 264 -59.36 18.46 -20.79
CA VAL A 264 -60.31 19.57 -20.57
C VAL A 264 -60.59 20.30 -21.89
N GLU A 265 -59.57 20.53 -22.72
CA GLU A 265 -59.75 21.15 -24.03
C GLU A 265 -60.56 20.27 -24.97
N CYS A 266 -60.30 18.96 -25.00
CA CYS A 266 -61.09 18.00 -25.77
C CYS A 266 -62.55 17.98 -25.32
N GLU A 267 -62.82 18.04 -24.01
CA GLU A 267 -64.17 18.13 -23.45
C GLU A 267 -64.85 19.44 -23.85
N ARG A 268 -64.17 20.59 -23.72
CA ARG A 268 -64.67 21.89 -24.15
C ARG A 268 -64.97 21.94 -25.64
N LEU A 269 -64.09 21.38 -26.48
CA LEU A 269 -64.28 21.28 -27.92
C LEU A 269 -65.45 20.35 -28.27
N ARG A 270 -65.59 19.21 -27.58
CA ARG A 270 -66.75 18.32 -27.73
C ARG A 270 -68.05 19.00 -27.36
N GLU A 271 -68.08 19.79 -26.28
CA GLU A 271 -69.26 20.58 -25.90
C GLU A 271 -69.58 21.69 -26.91
N ARG A 272 -68.56 22.36 -27.45
CA ARG A 272 -68.74 23.38 -28.50
C ARG A 272 -69.29 22.76 -29.78
N LEU A 273 -68.78 21.60 -30.19
CA LEU A 273 -69.31 20.84 -31.32
C LEU A 273 -70.76 20.42 -31.09
N ARG A 274 -71.11 19.91 -29.90
CA ARG A 274 -72.52 19.61 -29.55
C ARG A 274 -73.43 20.84 -29.67
N LYS A 275 -72.97 22.02 -29.20
CA LYS A 275 -73.73 23.29 -29.32
C LYS A 275 -73.90 23.74 -30.76
N LEU A 276 -72.90 23.47 -31.61
CA LEU A 276 -72.95 23.77 -33.05
C LEU A 276 -73.86 22.81 -33.80
N GLU A 277 -73.78 21.51 -33.52
CA GLU A 277 -74.68 20.48 -34.07
C GLU A 277 -76.14 20.71 -33.63
N ALA A 278 -76.36 21.28 -32.44
CA ALA A 278 -77.67 21.70 -31.94
C ALA A 278 -78.18 23.03 -32.53
N GLY A 279 -77.47 23.64 -33.50
CA GLY A 279 -77.95 24.78 -34.29
C GLY A 279 -77.60 26.18 -33.75
N GLY A 280 -76.64 26.32 -32.83
CA GLY A 280 -76.24 27.63 -32.27
C GLY A 280 -75.16 28.36 -33.11
N ALA A 281 -75.42 29.61 -33.50
CA ALA A 281 -74.44 30.47 -34.19
C ALA A 281 -73.26 30.89 -33.28
N ILE A 282 -72.03 30.80 -33.80
CA ILE A 282 -70.79 31.18 -33.10
C ILE A 282 -70.67 32.71 -33.05
N THR A 283 -70.64 33.30 -31.85
CA THR A 283 -70.27 34.70 -31.65
C THR A 283 -68.75 34.89 -31.69
N SER A 284 -68.33 35.98 -32.33
CA SER A 284 -66.97 36.32 -32.75
C SER A 284 -66.07 36.89 -31.63
N GLU A 285 -66.13 36.34 -30.41
CA GLU A 285 -65.37 36.88 -29.25
C GLU A 285 -64.27 35.95 -28.69
N ASP A 286 -64.04 34.80 -29.33
CA ASP A 286 -63.08 33.78 -28.84
C ASP A 286 -61.69 33.84 -29.53
N THR A 287 -61.30 34.99 -30.09
CA THR A 287 -60.09 35.16 -30.94
C THR A 287 -58.92 35.87 -30.26
N THR A 288 -58.82 35.89 -28.93
CA THR A 288 -57.55 36.22 -28.26
C THR A 288 -56.72 34.95 -28.09
N LEU A 289 -56.16 34.49 -29.20
CA LEU A 289 -55.08 33.51 -29.21
C LEU A 289 -53.84 34.17 -28.56
N ILE A 290 -53.59 33.84 -27.29
CA ILE A 290 -52.26 34.02 -26.71
C ILE A 290 -51.37 32.98 -27.41
N ILE A 291 -50.72 33.39 -28.50
CA ILE A 291 -49.73 32.57 -29.19
C ILE A 291 -48.57 32.37 -28.20
N PRO A 292 -48.27 31.13 -27.74
CA PRO A 292 -47.07 30.87 -26.97
C PRO A 292 -45.85 31.29 -27.79
N PRO A 293 -44.76 31.79 -27.17
CA PRO A 293 -43.59 32.26 -27.92
C PRO A 293 -43.16 31.15 -28.89
N SER A 294 -43.02 31.49 -30.19
CA SER A 294 -42.71 30.50 -31.22
C SER A 294 -41.48 29.68 -30.81
N GLN A 295 -41.43 28.40 -31.20
CA GLN A 295 -40.30 27.51 -30.94
C GLN A 295 -38.95 28.16 -31.29
N GLU A 296 -38.95 29.01 -32.32
CA GLU A 296 -37.80 29.82 -32.76
C GLU A 296 -37.26 30.79 -31.69
N ILE A 297 -38.12 31.43 -30.89
CA ILE A 297 -37.70 32.31 -29.77
C ILE A 297 -37.08 31.49 -28.64
N LEU A 298 -37.61 30.29 -28.37
CA LEU A 298 -37.04 29.38 -27.38
C LEU A 298 -35.66 28.86 -27.82
N ASP A 299 -35.52 28.51 -29.09
CA ASP A 299 -34.25 28.06 -29.67
C ASP A 299 -33.20 29.18 -29.69
N LEU A 300 -33.58 30.42 -30.04
CA LEU A 300 -32.69 31.58 -29.98
C LEU A 300 -32.24 31.89 -28.54
N ARG A 301 -33.13 31.78 -27.55
CA ARG A 301 -32.75 31.92 -26.14
C ARG A 301 -31.77 30.84 -25.70
N LYS A 302 -31.98 29.59 -26.11
CA LYS A 302 -31.07 28.48 -25.83
C LYS A 302 -29.69 28.70 -26.47
N GLN A 303 -29.64 29.23 -27.69
CA GLN A 303 -28.38 29.60 -28.35
C GLN A 303 -27.67 30.76 -27.65
N MET A 304 -28.41 31.78 -27.21
CA MET A 304 -27.87 32.92 -26.45
C MET A 304 -27.26 32.46 -25.12
N GLU A 305 -27.95 31.61 -24.37
CA GLU A 305 -27.42 31.04 -23.13
C GLU A 305 -26.20 30.15 -23.40
N SER A 306 -26.22 29.34 -24.47
CA SER A 306 -25.05 28.56 -24.88
C SER A 306 -23.84 29.45 -25.19
N ALA A 307 -24.05 30.53 -25.94
CA ALA A 307 -23.00 31.50 -26.28
C ALA A 307 -22.48 32.23 -25.04
N LYS A 308 -23.37 32.63 -24.12
CA LYS A 308 -23.01 33.26 -22.85
C LYS A 308 -22.17 32.33 -21.98
N MET A 309 -22.55 31.05 -21.90
CA MET A 309 -21.77 30.03 -21.18
C MET A 309 -20.42 29.76 -21.83
N LYS A 310 -20.33 29.75 -23.16
CA LYS A 310 -19.03 29.65 -23.87
C LYS A 310 -18.13 30.85 -23.57
N ASN A 311 -18.67 32.06 -23.60
CA ASN A 311 -17.92 33.27 -23.25
C ASN A 311 -17.47 33.27 -21.78
N GLN A 312 -18.30 32.78 -20.86
CA GLN A 312 -17.95 32.65 -19.46
C GLN A 312 -16.79 31.65 -19.27
N ARG A 313 -16.88 30.47 -19.88
CA ARG A 313 -15.80 29.48 -19.87
C ARG A 313 -14.51 30.02 -20.48
N LEU A 314 -14.60 30.81 -21.55
CA LEU A 314 -13.43 31.42 -22.17
C LEU A 314 -12.75 32.42 -21.23
N LYS A 315 -13.53 33.24 -20.50
CA LYS A 315 -12.99 34.14 -19.46
C LYS A 315 -12.30 33.37 -18.34
N GLU A 316 -12.89 32.27 -17.88
CA GLU A 316 -12.31 31.41 -16.84
C GLU A 316 -10.99 30.77 -17.29
N VAL A 317 -10.94 30.24 -18.51
CA VAL A 317 -9.71 29.67 -19.09
C VAL A 317 -8.63 30.74 -19.24
N PHE A 318 -9.00 31.94 -19.69
CA PHE A 318 -8.07 33.06 -19.83
C PHE A 318 -7.52 33.51 -18.48
N GLN A 319 -8.37 33.66 -17.46
CA GLN A 319 -7.93 33.96 -16.09
C GLN A 319 -6.98 32.90 -15.55
N LYS A 320 -7.31 31.61 -15.75
CA LYS A 320 -6.45 30.50 -15.33
C LYS A 320 -5.09 30.54 -16.03
N LYS A 321 -5.06 30.80 -17.34
CA LYS A 321 -3.82 30.89 -18.12
C LYS A 321 -2.96 32.10 -17.74
N ILE A 322 -3.58 33.24 -17.47
CA ILE A 322 -2.85 34.41 -16.94
C ILE A 322 -2.27 34.10 -15.56
N GLN A 323 -3.02 33.42 -14.69
CA GLN A 323 -2.53 33.06 -13.35
C GLN A 323 -1.37 32.07 -13.42
N GLU A 324 -1.46 31.07 -14.30
CA GLU A 324 -0.38 30.12 -14.60
C GLU A 324 0.88 30.86 -15.06
N PHE A 325 0.74 31.80 -16.01
CA PHE A 325 1.86 32.60 -16.50
C PHE A 325 2.47 33.49 -15.40
N ARG A 326 1.65 34.20 -14.62
CA ARG A 326 2.13 35.03 -13.49
C ARG A 326 2.89 34.20 -12.46
N THR A 327 2.41 33.00 -12.16
CA THR A 327 3.06 32.08 -11.23
C THR A 327 4.41 31.62 -11.77
N ALA A 328 4.50 31.28 -13.07
CA ALA A 328 5.77 30.92 -13.71
C ALA A 328 6.77 32.09 -13.70
N CYS A 329 6.34 33.31 -14.03
CA CYS A 329 7.19 34.51 -13.94
C CYS A 329 7.69 34.75 -12.52
N TYR A 330 6.83 34.61 -11.50
CA TYR A 330 7.21 34.77 -10.10
C TYR A 330 8.29 33.77 -9.69
N VAL A 331 8.12 32.49 -10.00
CA VAL A 331 9.10 31.44 -9.63
C VAL A 331 10.43 31.61 -10.38
N LEU A 332 10.40 31.98 -11.66
CA LEU A 332 11.60 32.08 -12.49
C LEU A 332 12.40 33.36 -12.25
N THR A 333 11.72 34.49 -12.05
CA THR A 333 12.37 35.81 -11.96
C THR A 333 12.41 36.38 -10.56
N GLY A 334 11.62 35.82 -9.63
CA GLY A 334 11.44 36.35 -8.28
C GLY A 334 10.46 37.54 -8.22
N TYR A 335 9.82 37.94 -9.32
CA TYR A 335 8.89 39.08 -9.33
C TYR A 335 7.44 38.68 -9.62
N GLN A 336 6.54 39.11 -8.75
CA GLN A 336 5.11 39.02 -8.96
C GLN A 336 4.65 40.25 -9.73
N ILE A 337 4.11 40.06 -10.93
CA ILE A 337 3.67 41.13 -11.83
C ILE A 337 2.15 41.22 -11.79
N ASP A 338 1.61 42.27 -11.19
CA ASP A 338 0.17 42.53 -11.11
C ASP A 338 -0.24 43.75 -11.92
N ILE A 339 -1.37 43.63 -12.61
CA ILE A 339 -1.96 44.72 -13.41
C ILE A 339 -2.85 45.53 -12.48
N THR A 340 -2.52 46.82 -12.28
CA THR A 340 -3.25 47.71 -11.37
C THR A 340 -4.34 48.47 -12.10
N VAL A 341 -4.01 49.64 -12.65
CA VAL A 341 -4.84 50.43 -13.56
C VAL A 341 -4.36 50.24 -14.99
N GLU A 342 -5.11 50.76 -15.97
CA GLU A 342 -4.76 50.62 -17.39
C GLU A 342 -3.30 51.03 -17.65
N ASN A 343 -2.55 50.10 -18.25
CA ASN A 343 -1.14 50.22 -18.61
C ASN A 343 -0.15 50.43 -17.44
N GLN A 344 -0.51 50.02 -16.22
CA GLN A 344 0.40 50.04 -15.06
C GLN A 344 0.58 48.64 -14.45
N TYR A 345 1.84 48.26 -14.30
CA TYR A 345 2.30 46.98 -13.78
C TYR A 345 3.01 47.19 -12.45
N ARG A 346 2.49 46.58 -11.40
CA ARG A 346 3.11 46.52 -10.08
C ARG A 346 3.98 45.27 -10.01
N LEU A 347 5.24 45.45 -9.68
CA LEU A 347 6.20 44.39 -9.44
C LEU A 347 6.48 44.32 -7.94
N THR A 348 6.19 43.17 -7.35
CA THR A 348 6.55 42.85 -5.96
C THR A 348 7.62 41.77 -5.98
N SER A 349 8.74 42.01 -5.31
CA SER A 349 9.82 41.03 -5.21
C SER A 349 9.48 39.93 -4.20
N ALA A 350 9.91 38.70 -4.47
CA ALA A 350 9.85 37.57 -3.54
C ALA A 350 10.68 37.82 -2.27
N TYR A 351 11.69 38.70 -2.37
CA TYR A 351 12.61 39.06 -1.29
C TYR A 351 12.32 40.45 -0.71
N ALA A 352 11.09 40.96 -0.87
CA ALA A 352 10.69 42.25 -0.30
C ALA A 352 10.74 42.24 1.23
N GLU A 353 11.31 43.28 1.84
CA GLU A 353 11.44 43.41 3.30
C GLU A 353 10.10 43.79 3.96
N HIS A 354 9.30 44.61 3.27
CA HIS A 354 7.96 45.00 3.69
C HIS A 354 6.90 44.64 2.63
N MET A 355 5.66 44.40 3.07
CA MET A 355 4.56 44.03 2.17
C MET A 355 4.17 45.14 1.18
N ASP A 356 4.52 46.39 1.49
CA ASP A 356 4.23 47.56 0.66
C ASP A 356 5.35 47.88 -0.35
N ASP A 357 6.50 47.18 -0.26
CA ASP A 357 7.64 47.38 -1.14
C ASP A 357 7.31 46.87 -2.54
N SER A 358 6.99 47.81 -3.43
CA SER A 358 6.64 47.50 -4.81
C SER A 358 7.17 48.55 -5.78
N LEU A 359 7.54 48.07 -6.97
CA LEU A 359 7.95 48.89 -8.10
C LEU A 359 6.77 49.04 -9.06
N LEU A 360 6.50 50.26 -9.50
CA LEU A 360 5.40 50.55 -10.41
C LEU A 360 5.97 50.93 -11.77
N PHE A 361 5.63 50.17 -12.81
CA PHE A 361 6.00 50.46 -14.19
C PHE A 361 4.77 50.85 -15.00
N LYS A 362 4.88 51.90 -15.80
CA LYS A 362 3.86 52.34 -16.75
C LYS A 362 4.33 52.07 -18.16
N ALA A 363 3.50 51.42 -18.98
CA ALA A 363 3.79 51.29 -20.41
C ALA A 363 3.62 52.66 -21.08
N SER A 364 4.71 53.17 -21.67
CA SER A 364 4.76 54.46 -22.36
C SER A 364 4.58 54.23 -23.87
N GLY A 365 3.40 53.76 -24.30
CA GLY A 365 3.10 53.56 -25.71
C GLY A 365 1.90 52.66 -25.98
N ALA A 366 1.60 52.40 -27.26
CA ALA A 366 0.57 51.45 -27.66
C ALA A 366 0.88 50.04 -27.11
N VAL A 367 -0.17 49.24 -26.82
CA VAL A 367 -0.05 47.87 -26.30
C VAL A 367 0.89 47.07 -27.21
N GLY A 368 2.07 46.71 -26.69
CA GLY A 368 3.11 45.96 -27.43
C GLY A 368 4.35 46.75 -27.87
N SER A 369 4.43 48.07 -27.62
CA SER A 369 5.60 48.90 -27.95
C SER A 369 6.85 48.62 -27.09
N GLY A 370 6.70 47.89 -25.96
CA GLY A 370 7.81 47.42 -25.14
C GLY A 370 8.51 48.48 -24.27
N GLU A 371 8.18 49.76 -24.43
CA GLU A 371 8.72 50.84 -23.60
C GLU A 371 7.99 50.94 -22.26
N MET A 372 8.72 50.68 -21.18
CA MET A 372 8.22 50.74 -19.81
C MET A 372 8.98 51.82 -19.03
N GLN A 373 8.25 52.68 -18.31
CA GLN A 373 8.81 53.74 -17.48
C GLN A 373 8.55 53.43 -16.00
N LEU A 374 9.57 53.54 -15.16
CA LEU A 374 9.43 53.42 -13.72
C LEU A 374 8.73 54.66 -13.15
N LEU A 375 7.70 54.45 -12.34
CA LEU A 375 7.03 55.47 -11.54
C LEU A 375 7.68 55.51 -10.15
N GLU A 376 7.79 56.71 -9.59
CA GLU A 376 8.31 56.87 -8.22
C GLU A 376 7.36 56.23 -7.19
N THR A 377 7.88 55.25 -6.47
CA THR A 377 7.31 54.64 -5.26
C THR A 377 8.25 54.86 -4.08
N ASP A 378 7.75 54.72 -2.85
CA ASP A 378 8.59 54.84 -1.64
C ASP A 378 9.77 53.86 -1.67
N PHE A 379 9.53 52.64 -2.18
CA PHE A 379 10.58 51.65 -2.42
C PHE A 379 11.56 52.06 -3.53
N SER A 380 11.09 52.65 -4.64
CA SER A 380 12.02 53.12 -5.69
C SER A 380 12.98 54.21 -5.21
N ARG A 381 12.60 55.01 -4.20
CA ARG A 381 13.44 56.06 -3.60
C ARG A 381 14.63 55.47 -2.82
N THR A 382 14.54 54.23 -2.35
CA THR A 382 15.67 53.58 -1.65
C THR A 382 16.68 52.99 -2.62
N LEU A 383 16.32 52.86 -3.90
CA LEU A 383 17.12 52.24 -4.96
C LEU A 383 17.69 53.25 -5.97
N THR A 384 17.80 54.53 -5.61
CA THR A 384 18.19 55.61 -6.55
C THR A 384 19.51 55.34 -7.25
N GLU A 385 20.52 54.82 -6.56
CA GLU A 385 21.83 54.50 -7.16
C GLU A 385 21.71 53.41 -8.25
N LEU A 386 20.87 52.40 -8.03
CA LEU A 386 20.61 51.32 -9.00
C LEU A 386 19.75 51.80 -10.17
N VAL A 387 18.79 52.70 -9.92
CA VAL A 387 17.98 53.35 -10.94
C VAL A 387 18.86 54.19 -11.87
N ASP A 388 19.74 55.02 -11.31
CA ASP A 388 20.67 55.86 -12.08
C ASP A 388 21.62 55.01 -12.94
N LEU A 389 22.23 53.98 -12.35
CA LEU A 389 23.16 53.11 -13.08
C LEU A 389 22.47 52.28 -14.17
N HIS A 390 21.38 51.58 -13.85
CA HIS A 390 20.83 50.56 -14.75
C HIS A 390 19.69 51.08 -15.65
N LEU A 391 18.87 52.02 -15.18
CA LEU A 391 17.77 52.59 -15.97
C LEU A 391 18.20 53.85 -16.74
N PHE A 392 19.00 54.74 -16.16
CA PHE A 392 19.44 55.96 -16.87
C PHE A 392 20.67 55.73 -17.75
N HIS A 393 21.76 55.13 -17.23
CA HIS A 393 22.98 54.91 -18.01
C HIS A 393 22.88 53.72 -18.96
N GLN A 394 22.48 52.54 -18.46
CA GLN A 394 22.45 51.31 -19.25
C GLN A 394 21.14 51.12 -20.03
N LYS A 395 20.08 51.85 -19.68
CA LYS A 395 18.74 51.79 -20.31
C LYS A 395 18.17 50.37 -20.41
N SER A 396 18.39 49.54 -19.39
CA SER A 396 17.98 48.14 -19.39
C SER A 396 17.23 47.78 -18.11
N ILE A 397 15.92 47.57 -18.25
CA ILE A 397 15.04 47.13 -17.15
C ILE A 397 15.41 45.73 -16.65
N PRO A 398 15.71 44.73 -17.51
CA PRO A 398 16.15 43.44 -17.02
C PRO A 398 17.41 43.52 -16.15
N MET A 399 18.40 44.34 -16.53
CA MET A 399 19.61 44.54 -15.73
C MET A 399 19.30 45.18 -14.37
N PHE A 400 18.42 46.19 -14.37
CA PHE A 400 17.95 46.82 -13.13
C PHE A 400 17.26 45.82 -12.20
N LEU A 401 16.28 45.06 -12.71
CA LEU A 401 15.55 44.09 -11.89
C LEU A 401 16.45 42.99 -11.35
N SER A 402 17.42 42.50 -12.14
CA SER A 402 18.42 41.54 -11.67
C SER A 402 19.30 42.11 -10.56
N ALA A 403 19.77 43.35 -10.70
CA ALA A 403 20.58 44.00 -9.67
C ALA A 403 19.80 44.19 -8.36
N VAL A 404 18.53 44.62 -8.46
CA VAL A 404 17.62 44.74 -7.30
C VAL A 404 17.37 43.39 -6.64
N THR A 405 17.18 42.32 -7.41
CA THR A 405 17.02 40.96 -6.85
C THR A 405 18.26 40.53 -6.06
N ILE A 406 19.46 40.79 -6.59
CA ILE A 406 20.72 40.46 -5.91
C ILE A 406 20.86 41.29 -4.62
N ASP A 407 20.57 42.59 -4.66
CA ASP A 407 20.63 43.47 -3.49
C ASP A 407 19.66 43.02 -2.39
N LEU A 408 18.38 42.82 -2.71
CA LEU A 408 17.36 42.33 -1.77
C LEU A 408 17.71 40.96 -1.19
N PHE A 409 18.18 40.04 -2.04
CA PHE A 409 18.61 38.71 -1.57
C PHE A 409 19.82 38.81 -0.63
N SER A 410 20.78 39.69 -0.92
CA SER A 410 21.94 39.91 -0.05
C SER A 410 21.52 40.45 1.32
N ARG A 411 20.60 41.44 1.37
CA ARG A 411 20.09 41.99 2.62
C ARG A 411 19.34 40.96 3.47
N GLN A 412 18.62 40.03 2.82
CA GLN A 412 17.92 38.96 3.52
C GLN A 412 18.85 37.84 4.03
N THR A 413 20.04 37.70 3.44
CA THR A 413 21.03 36.66 3.81
C THR A 413 22.15 37.15 4.71
N VAL A 414 22.26 38.47 4.94
CA VAL A 414 23.12 39.04 5.98
C VAL A 414 22.46 38.79 7.34
N VAL A 415 22.78 37.65 7.93
CA VAL A 415 22.64 37.36 9.37
C VAL A 415 23.79 38.01 10.13
#